data_AF-A0A7W9QHH4-F1
#
_entry.id   AF-A0A7W9QHH4-F1
#
_cell.length_a   1.000
_cell.length_b   1.000
_cell.length_c   1.000
_cell.angle_alpha   90.00
_cell.angle_beta   90.00
_cell.angle_gamma   90.00
#
_symmetry.space_group_name_H-M   'P 1'
#
loop_
_entity.id
_entity.type
_entity.pdbx_description
1 polymer ?
#
loop_
_entity_poly.entity_id
_entity_poly.type
_entity_poly.pdbx_seq_one_letter_code
_entity_poly.pdbx_strand_id
1 'polypeptide(L)' 'MVAFYGSPVPDHVALVEIDLYGELMIAASSVVEERMSADHIDQVLRVEVDRSVSATSKPVRE' A
#
# COMPACT_ATOMS: atom_id res chain seq x y z
N MET A 1 4.22 11.33 -22.39
CA MET A 1 5.14 10.20 -22.63
C MET A 1 6.37 10.44 -21.79
N VAL A 2 6.45 9.85 -20.60
CA VAL A 2 7.60 10.03 -19.70
C VAL A 2 8.56 8.88 -19.97
N ALA A 3 9.76 9.20 -20.43
CA ALA A 3 10.80 8.21 -20.67
C ALA A 3 11.56 7.93 -19.36
N PHE A 4 11.37 6.74 -18.80
CA PHE A 4 12.18 6.24 -17.70
C PHE A 4 13.48 5.69 -18.30
N TYR A 5 14.50 6.53 -18.45
CA TYR A 5 15.84 6.05 -18.79
C TYR A 5 16.51 5.54 -17.51
N GLY A 6 16.02 4.39 -17.05
CA GLY A 6 16.72 3.58 -16.06
C GLY A 6 17.88 2.86 -16.73
N SER A 7 19.08 2.98 -16.14
CA SER A 7 20.20 2.10 -16.43
C SER A 7 19.73 0.62 -16.46
N PRO A 8 20.21 -0.21 -17.40
CA PRO A 8 19.85 -1.63 -17.45
C PRO A 8 20.39 -2.43 -16.23
N VAL A 9 21.23 -1.81 -15.42
CA VAL A 9 21.71 -2.35 -14.14
C VAL A 9 20.91 -1.70 -13.00
N PRO A 10 20.25 -2.47 -12.13
CA PRO A 10 19.58 -1.94 -10.95
C PRO A 10 20.59 -1.26 -10.01
N ASP A 11 20.19 -0.14 -9.42
CA ASP A 11 20.98 0.51 -8.37
C ASP A 11 21.00 -0.38 -7.12
N HIS A 12 22.19 -0.83 -6.73
CA HIS A 12 22.38 -1.67 -5.55
C HIS A 12 21.90 -1.01 -4.26
N VAL A 13 21.97 0.32 -4.16
CA VAL A 13 21.45 1.06 -3.00
C VAL A 13 19.94 0.97 -2.97
N ALA A 14 19.27 1.21 -4.11
CA ALA A 14 17.82 1.07 -4.22
C ALA A 14 17.33 -0.35 -3.91
N LEU A 15 18.09 -1.39 -4.33
CA LEU A 15 17.74 -2.77 -4.01
C LEU A 15 17.83 -3.06 -2.51
N VAL A 16 18.89 -2.61 -1.84
CA VAL A 16 19.04 -2.76 -0.38
C VAL A 16 17.94 -2.00 0.37
N GLU A 17 17.57 -0.82 -0.11
CA GLU A 17 16.47 -0.06 0.47
C GLU A 17 15.13 -0.78 0.32
N ILE A 18 14.83 -1.36 -0.85
CA ILE A 18 13.60 -2.13 -1.07
C ILE A 18 13.50 -3.32 -0.09
N ASP A 19 14.59 -4.08 0.08
CA ASP A 19 14.62 -5.21 1.01
C ASP A 19 14.37 -4.76 2.46
N LEU A 20 15.00 -3.64 2.89
CA LEU A 20 14.79 -3.07 4.22
C LEU A 20 13.35 -2.59 4.44
N TYR A 21 12.78 -1.88 3.48
CA TYR A 21 11.38 -1.42 3.56
C TYR A 21 10.39 -2.59 3.56
N GLY A 22 10.70 -3.68 2.85
CA GLY A 22 9.92 -4.92 2.87
C GLY A 22 9.81 -5.51 4.27
N GLU A 23 10.95 -5.68 4.96
CA GLU A 23 11.00 -6.21 6.32
C GLU A 23 10.25 -5.31 7.32
N LEU A 24 10.40 -3.98 7.20
CA LEU A 24 9.71 -3.01 8.06
C LEU A 24 8.18 -3.04 7.87
N MET A 25 7.69 -3.23 6.64
CA MET A 25 6.26 -3.32 6.34
C MET A 25 5.64 -4.58 6.95
N ILE A 26 6.35 -5.72 6.89
CA ILE A 26 5.91 -6.97 7.50
C ILE A 26 5.92 -6.84 9.02
N ALA A 27 6.99 -6.30 9.60
CA ALA A 27 7.09 -6.04 11.03
C ALA A 27 5.92 -5.16 11.50
N ALA A 28 5.70 -4.00 10.84
CA ALA A 28 4.61 -3.07 11.13
C ALA A 28 3.22 -3.72 11.02
N SER A 29 2.99 -4.55 9.99
CA SER A 29 1.71 -5.27 9.83
C SER A 29 1.51 -6.40 10.84
N SER A 30 2.58 -6.90 11.45
CA SER A 30 2.53 -7.98 12.45
C SER A 30 2.43 -7.47 13.89
N VAL A 31 2.64 -6.16 14.11
CA VAL A 31 2.44 -5.56 15.44
C VAL A 31 0.95 -5.52 15.75
N VAL A 32 0.59 -5.84 17.00
CA VAL A 32 -0.78 -5.74 17.55
C VAL A 32 -1.14 -4.29 17.89
N GLU A 33 -0.64 -3.32 17.13
CA GLU A 33 -1.12 -1.95 17.22
C GLU A 33 -2.47 -1.84 16.50
N GLU A 34 -3.30 -0.89 16.92
CA GLU A 34 -4.60 -0.68 16.30
C GLU A 34 -4.40 -0.29 14.83
N ARG A 35 -4.94 -1.12 13.91
CA ARG A 35 -4.92 -0.82 12.48
C ARG A 35 -5.59 0.53 12.27
N MET A 36 -4.98 1.40 11.47
CA MET A 36 -5.62 2.67 11.09
C MET A 36 -7.00 2.39 10.49
N SER A 37 -8.00 3.18 10.90
CA SER A 37 -9.32 3.13 10.28
C SER A 37 -9.24 3.57 8.81
N ALA A 38 -10.17 3.09 7.99
CA ALA A 38 -10.24 3.49 6.58
C ALA A 38 -10.31 5.02 6.42
N ASP A 39 -11.11 5.70 7.26
CA ASP A 39 -11.20 7.17 7.28
C ASP A 39 -9.85 7.86 7.54
N HIS A 40 -9.05 7.31 8.45
CA HIS A 40 -7.74 7.86 8.77
C HIS A 40 -6.71 7.58 7.67
N ILE A 41 -6.80 6.40 7.03
CA ILE A 41 -5.99 6.06 5.85
C ILE A 41 -6.28 7.04 4.71
N ASP A 42 -7.56 7.27 4.43
CA ASP A 42 -7.99 8.19 3.37
C ASP A 42 -7.54 9.63 3.63
N GLN A 43 -7.60 10.08 4.90
CA GLN A 43 -7.07 11.38 5.33
C GLN A 43 -5.57 11.50 5.07
N VAL A 44 -4.77 10.49 5.44
CA VAL A 44 -3.31 10.50 5.25
C VAL A 44 -2.95 10.46 3.77
N LEU A 45 -3.66 9.64 2.99
CA LEU A 45 -3.46 9.53 1.55
C LEU A 45 -4.07 10.71 0.76
N ARG A 46 -4.81 11.59 1.43
CA ARG A 46 -5.56 12.69 0.82
C ARG A 46 -6.49 12.19 -0.31
N VAL A 47 -7.06 11.00 -0.11
CA VAL A 47 -8.03 10.40 -1.02
C VAL A 47 -9.41 10.93 -0.64
N GLU A 48 -10.05 11.68 -1.52
CA GLU A 48 -11.47 11.98 -1.37
C GLU A 48 -12.27 10.71 -1.67
N VAL A 49 -12.87 10.13 -0.64
CA VAL A 49 -13.43 8.78 -0.73
C VAL A 49 -14.84 8.81 -1.30
N ASP A 50 -15.00 8.35 -2.53
CA ASP A 50 -16.31 7.98 -3.07
C ASP A 50 -16.67 6.55 -2.61
N ARG A 51 -17.03 6.37 -1.33
CA ARG A 51 -17.37 5.05 -0.73
C ARG A 51 -18.69 4.46 -1.20
N SER A 52 -19.31 5.00 -2.24
CA SER A 52 -20.61 4.57 -2.74
C SER A 52 -20.63 3.15 -3.33
N VAL A 53 -19.46 2.58 -3.65
CA VAL A 53 -19.35 1.31 -4.42
C VAL A 53 -19.15 0.06 -3.56
N SER A 54 -18.76 0.15 -2.28
CA SER A 54 -18.33 -1.04 -1.50
C SER A 54 -19.42 -1.76 -0.68
N ALA A 55 -20.67 -1.29 -0.69
CA ALA A 55 -21.75 -1.86 0.13
C ALA A 55 -22.59 -2.95 -0.58
N THR A 56 -22.10 -3.57 -1.66
CA THR A 56 -22.84 -4.66 -2.35
C THR A 56 -22.00 -5.93 -2.59
N SER A 57 -21.29 -6.42 -1.58
CA SER A 57 -20.98 -7.86 -1.56
C SER A 57 -22.27 -8.62 -1.21
N LYS A 58 -23.04 -9.00 -2.24
CA LYS A 58 -24.19 -9.91 -2.10
C LYS A 58 -23.71 -11.23 -1.46
N PRO A 59 -24.53 -11.91 -0.62
CA PRO A 59 -24.16 -13.22 -0.12
C PRO A 59 -24.11 -14.22 -1.28
N VAL A 60 -23.00 -14.94 -1.40
CA VAL A 60 -22.88 -16.12 -2.25
C VAL A 60 -23.96 -17.10 -1.80
N ARG A 61 -24.96 -17.34 -2.64
CA ARG A 61 -25.86 -18.48 -2.46
C ARG A 61 -25.16 -19.70 -3.06
N GLU A 62 -25.00 -20.72 -2.22
CA GLU A 62 -24.56 -22.08 -2.55
C GLU A 62 -25.49 -22.74 -3.59
#